data_AF-A0A2S9FKH9-F1
#
_entry.id   AF-A0A2S9FKH9-F1
#
_cell.length_a   1.000
_cell.length_b   1.000
_cell.length_c   1.000
_cell.angle_alpha   90.00
_cell.angle_beta   90.00
_cell.angle_gamma   90.00
#
_symmetry.space_group_name_H-M   'P 1'
#
loop_
_entity.id
_entity.type
_entity.pdbx_description
1 polymer ?
#
loop_
_entity_poly.entity_id
_entity_poly.type
_entity_poly.pdbx_seq_one_letter_code
_entity_poly.pdbx_strand_id
1 'polypeptide(L)'
;ADGYLVERQTAGGRRLYSLMAGMPTNLPDELRALLGELVSDIGERVYLRDEVRSDPKRRGARSDISVISAPVYDHYQRQVMVASMHIGKPLTDHEISERARAVVATADAVTAQLGGTKRLFG
;
A
#
# COMPACT_ATOMS: atom_id res chain seq x y z
N ALA A 1 11.29 1.27 -8.07
CA ALA A 1 10.30 0.90 -7.03
C ALA A 1 10.07 -0.61 -7.09
N ASP A 2 10.04 -1.31 -5.96
CA ASP A 2 10.05 -2.78 -5.86
C ASP A 2 8.78 -3.50 -6.41
N GLY A 3 7.89 -2.80 -7.11
CA GLY A 3 6.67 -3.38 -7.70
C GLY A 3 5.53 -3.64 -6.71
N TYR A 4 5.62 -3.13 -5.48
CA TYR A 4 4.57 -3.18 -4.46
C TYR A 4 4.56 -1.91 -3.59
N LEU A 5 3.45 -1.68 -2.91
CA LEU A 5 3.26 -0.66 -1.88
C LEU A 5 2.88 -1.33 -0.56
N VAL A 6 3.47 -0.87 0.53
CA VAL A 6 3.13 -1.30 1.89
C VAL A 6 2.58 -0.10 2.64
N GLU A 7 1.33 -0.20 3.11
CA GLU A 7 0.70 0.83 3.93
C GLU A 7 0.81 0.45 5.41
N ARG A 8 1.29 1.40 6.21
CA ARG A 8 1.35 1.31 7.67
C ARG A 8 -0.01 1.63 8.27
N GLN A 9 -0.37 0.92 9.32
CA GLN A 9 -1.56 1.24 10.10
C GLN A 9 -1.24 2.37 11.10
N THR A 10 -1.40 3.62 10.67
CA THR A 10 -1.21 4.79 11.54
C THR A 10 -2.50 5.19 12.27
N ALA A 11 -2.37 5.97 13.35
CA ALA A 11 -3.54 6.55 14.04
C ALA A 11 -4.35 7.46 13.09
N GLY A 12 -3.68 8.20 12.21
CA GLY A 12 -4.31 9.00 11.16
C GLY A 12 -5.07 8.14 10.15
N GLY A 13 -4.46 7.05 9.66
CA GLY A 13 -5.10 6.11 8.73
C GLY A 13 -6.37 5.48 9.32
N ARG A 14 -6.34 5.02 10.58
CA ARG A 14 -7.54 4.47 11.25
C ARG A 14 -8.67 5.51 11.35
N ARG A 15 -8.35 6.76 11.70
CA ARG A 15 -9.33 7.85 11.77
C ARG A 15 -9.92 8.14 10.39
N LEU A 16 -9.10 8.22 9.35
CA LEU A 16 -9.54 8.44 7.97
C LEU A 16 -10.48 7.32 7.49
N TYR A 17 -10.08 6.04 7.63
CA TYR A 17 -10.94 4.92 7.23
C TYR A 17 -12.26 4.88 8.00
N SER A 18 -12.23 5.21 9.30
CA SER A 18 -13.46 5.29 10.12
C SER A 18 -14.40 6.40 9.67
N LEU A 19 -13.85 7.56 9.28
CA LEU A 19 -14.63 8.64 8.70
C LEU A 19 -15.25 8.21 7.36
N MET A 20 -14.47 7.62 6.46
CA MET A 20 -14.98 7.19 5.14
C MET A 20 -16.07 6.11 5.23
N ALA A 21 -16.00 5.21 6.21
CA ALA A 21 -16.96 4.11 6.37
C ALA A 21 -18.40 4.57 6.73
N GLY A 22 -18.58 5.82 7.20
CA GLY A 22 -19.87 6.36 7.61
C GLY A 22 -20.32 7.60 6.85
N MET A 23 -19.56 8.04 5.83
CA MET A 23 -19.79 9.34 5.20
C MET A 23 -20.72 9.25 3.98
N PRO A 24 -21.71 10.14 3.87
CA PRO A 24 -22.51 10.26 2.67
C PRO A 24 -21.62 10.66 1.48
N THR A 25 -21.96 10.17 0.28
CA THR A 25 -21.24 10.51 -0.97
C THR A 25 -21.37 11.99 -1.36
N ASN A 26 -22.34 12.69 -0.78
CA ASN A 26 -22.51 14.14 -0.84
C ASN A 26 -21.90 14.75 0.42
N LEU A 27 -20.73 15.36 0.28
CA LEU A 27 -20.09 16.13 1.34
C LEU A 27 -20.02 17.61 0.99
N PRO A 28 -20.31 18.51 1.95
CA PRO A 28 -19.96 19.92 1.87
C PRO A 28 -18.48 20.09 1.52
N ASP A 29 -18.18 21.13 0.74
CA ASP A 29 -16.86 21.33 0.17
C ASP A 29 -15.78 21.54 1.24
N GLU A 30 -16.11 22.18 2.38
CA GLU A 30 -15.14 22.33 3.48
C GLU A 30 -14.76 20.98 4.12
N LEU A 31 -15.72 20.06 4.29
CA LEU A 31 -15.43 18.72 4.83
C LEU A 31 -14.63 17.88 3.84
N ARG A 32 -14.91 18.04 2.55
CA ARG A 32 -14.15 17.39 1.48
C ARG A 32 -12.70 17.89 1.44
N ALA A 33 -12.48 19.18 1.64
CA ALA A 33 -11.14 19.76 1.71
C ALA A 33 -10.34 19.22 2.90
N LEU A 34 -10.94 19.19 4.10
CA LEU A 34 -10.30 18.66 5.31
C LEU A 34 -9.98 17.16 5.20
N LEU A 35 -10.86 16.37 4.56
CA LEU A 35 -10.57 14.97 4.24
C LEU A 35 -9.46 14.86 3.19
N GLY A 36 -9.45 15.74 2.20
CA GLY A 36 -8.39 15.84 1.21
C GLY A 36 -7.02 16.06 1.85
N GLU A 37 -6.93 16.91 2.88
CA GLU A 37 -5.70 17.13 3.64
C GLU A 37 -5.24 15.88 4.40
N LEU A 38 -6.15 15.18 5.08
CA LEU A 38 -5.85 13.92 5.78
C LEU A 38 -5.44 12.79 4.82
N VAL A 39 -6.05 12.73 3.64
CA VAL A 39 -5.68 11.78 2.58
C VAL A 39 -4.31 12.13 2.01
N SER A 40 -4.01 13.42 1.81
CA SER A 40 -2.77 13.91 1.19
C SER A 40 -1.52 13.55 1.97
N ASP A 41 -1.64 13.32 3.28
CA ASP A 41 -0.57 12.79 4.13
C ASP A 41 -0.34 11.27 3.95
N ILE A 42 -0.50 10.78 2.72
CA ILE A 42 -0.31 9.37 2.38
C ILE A 42 1.16 8.97 2.43
N GLY A 43 2.07 9.94 2.26
CA GLY A 43 3.51 9.73 2.35
C GLY A 43 3.92 9.12 3.68
N GLU A 44 3.38 9.62 4.80
CA GLU A 44 3.65 9.09 6.14
C GLU A 44 3.11 7.65 6.37
N ARG A 45 2.14 7.24 5.55
CA ARG A 45 1.54 5.89 5.62
C ARG A 45 2.28 4.88 4.76
N VAL A 46 3.11 5.31 3.80
CA VAL A 46 3.89 4.39 2.99
C VAL A 46 5.12 3.93 3.79
N TYR A 47 5.24 2.62 3.98
CA TYR A 47 6.47 2.05 4.53
C TYR A 47 7.58 2.14 3.49
N LEU A 48 8.61 2.92 3.78
CA LEU A 48 9.80 3.08 2.96
C LEU A 48 10.93 2.23 3.54
N ARG A 49 11.28 1.15 2.84
CA ARG A 49 12.32 0.19 3.28
C ARG A 49 13.68 0.87 3.52
N ASP A 50 14.01 1.89 2.74
CA ASP A 50 15.31 2.56 2.80
C ASP A 50 15.48 3.41 4.07
N GLU A 51 14.39 3.93 4.64
CA GLU A 51 14.41 4.66 5.92
C GLU A 51 14.63 3.74 7.13
N VAL A 52 14.30 2.46 7.00
CA VAL A 52 14.46 1.48 8.08
C VAL A 52 15.88 0.91 8.09
N ARG A 53 16.50 0.78 6.92
CA ARG A 53 17.87 0.28 6.79
C ARG A 53 18.92 1.27 7.30
N SER A 54 18.63 2.56 7.30
CA SER A 54 19.52 3.62 7.76
C SER A 54 19.52 3.82 9.29
N ASP A 55 18.57 3.21 10.02
CA ASP A 55 18.53 3.24 11.48
C ASP A 55 18.87 1.86 12.09
N PRO A 56 20.09 1.66 12.63
CA PRO A 56 20.52 0.42 13.25
C PRO A 56 19.62 -0.04 14.41
N LYS A 57 18.91 0.88 15.08
CA LYS A 57 18.01 0.56 16.20
C LYS A 57 16.69 -0.06 15.73
N ARG A 58 16.38 0.00 14.43
CA ARG A 58 15.15 -0.56 13.85
C ARG A 58 15.31 -1.97 13.28
N ARG A 59 16.52 -2.56 13.27
CA ARG A 59 16.72 -3.96 12.87
C ARG A 59 15.92 -4.89 13.79
N GLY A 60 14.89 -5.53 13.22
CA GLY A 60 14.00 -6.44 13.95
C GLY A 60 12.81 -5.76 14.63
N ALA A 61 12.64 -4.45 14.49
CA ALA A 61 11.43 -3.76 14.93
C ALA A 61 10.21 -4.27 14.15
N ARG A 62 9.07 -4.37 14.82
CA ARG A 62 7.80 -4.68 14.18
C ARG A 62 7.09 -3.40 13.80
N SER A 63 6.55 -3.37 12.60
CA SER A 63 5.72 -2.28 12.10
C SER A 63 4.26 -2.72 12.03
N ASP A 64 3.35 -1.86 12.48
CA ASP A 64 1.92 -2.04 12.25
C ASP A 64 1.65 -1.79 10.76
N ILE A 65 1.32 -2.85 10.03
CA ILE A 65 1.01 -2.82 8.60
C ILE A 65 -0.49 -3.07 8.44
N SER A 66 -1.16 -2.28 7.62
CA SER A 66 -2.58 -2.48 7.27
C SER A 66 -2.73 -3.34 6.02
N VAL A 67 -1.98 -3.03 4.96
CA VAL A 67 -2.12 -3.69 3.66
C VAL A 67 -0.79 -3.70 2.89
N ILE A 68 -0.60 -4.76 2.10
CA ILE A 68 0.46 -4.86 1.09
C ILE A 68 -0.20 -5.04 -0.27
N SER A 69 0.13 -4.21 -1.24
CA SER A 69 -0.55 -4.12 -2.53
C SER A 69 0.43 -4.16 -3.71
N ALA A 70 0.08 -4.83 -4.81
CA ALA A 70 0.84 -4.82 -6.06
C ALA A 70 -0.07 -4.58 -7.28
N PRO A 71 0.37 -3.77 -8.27
CA PRO A 71 -0.42 -3.47 -9.45
C PRO A 71 -0.47 -4.63 -10.44
N VAL A 72 -1.60 -4.77 -11.12
CA VAL A 72 -1.85 -5.69 -12.23
C VAL A 72 -2.04 -4.89 -13.51
N TYR A 73 -1.43 -5.36 -14.60
CA TYR A 73 -1.41 -4.65 -15.88
C TYR A 73 -2.17 -5.40 -16.98
N ASP A 74 -2.81 -4.65 -17.89
CA ASP A 74 -3.39 -5.19 -19.12
C ASP A 74 -2.35 -5.28 -20.25
N HIS A 75 -2.76 -5.79 -21.41
CA HIS A 75 -1.93 -5.90 -22.62
C HIS A 75 -1.47 -4.57 -23.20
N TYR A 76 -2.09 -3.45 -22.78
CA TYR A 76 -1.63 -2.10 -23.11
C TYR A 76 -0.67 -1.52 -22.06
N GLN A 77 -0.21 -2.33 -21.09
CA GLN A 77 0.62 -1.92 -19.96
C GLN A 77 -0.04 -0.89 -19.04
N ARG A 78 -1.37 -0.80 -19.03
CA ARG A 78 -2.10 0.08 -18.12
C ARG A 78 -2.37 -0.68 -16.83
N GLN A 79 -2.19 -0.01 -15.69
CA GLN A 79 -2.64 -0.57 -14.42
C GLN A 79 -4.17 -0.62 -14.42
N VAL A 80 -4.72 -1.83 -14.35
CA VAL A 80 -6.17 -2.08 -14.43
C VAL A 80 -6.74 -2.64 -13.13
N MET A 81 -5.89 -3.20 -12.26
CA MET A 81 -6.29 -3.76 -10.97
C MET A 81 -5.13 -3.68 -9.97
N VAL A 82 -5.43 -3.87 -8.69
CA VAL A 82 -4.46 -4.00 -7.60
C VAL A 82 -4.77 -5.28 -6.82
N ALA A 83 -3.76 -6.14 -6.65
CA ALA A 83 -3.83 -7.27 -5.73
C ALA A 83 -3.42 -6.81 -4.33
N SER A 84 -4.23 -7.08 -3.31
CA SER A 84 -4.00 -6.58 -1.95
C SER A 84 -4.09 -7.70 -0.90
N MET A 85 -3.17 -7.67 0.06
CA MET A 85 -3.14 -8.53 1.24
C MET A 85 -3.33 -7.68 2.49
N HIS A 86 -4.45 -7.86 3.18
CA HIS A 86 -4.72 -7.22 4.46
C HIS A 86 -3.96 -7.92 5.59
N ILE A 87 -3.34 -7.13 6.45
CA ILE A 87 -2.49 -7.60 7.54
C ILE A 87 -3.15 -7.25 8.88
N GLY A 88 -3.37 -8.27 9.71
CA GLY A 88 -4.00 -8.12 11.04
C GLY A 88 -3.02 -8.10 12.21
N LYS A 89 -1.70 -8.09 11.95
CA LYS A 89 -0.67 -8.16 13.00
C LYS A 89 0.59 -7.37 12.65
N PRO A 90 1.37 -6.89 13.64
CA PRO A 90 2.64 -6.23 13.39
C PRO A 90 3.65 -7.18 12.71
N LEU A 91 4.36 -6.69 11.69
CA LEU A 91 5.34 -7.47 10.91
C LEU A 91 6.74 -6.90 11.05
N THR A 92 7.73 -7.78 11.08
CA THR A 92 9.15 -7.42 10.87
C THR A 92 9.44 -7.13 9.40
N ASP A 93 10.55 -6.47 9.10
CA ASP A 93 10.99 -6.20 7.73
C ASP A 93 11.11 -7.47 6.87
N HIS A 94 11.59 -8.57 7.47
CA HIS A 94 11.68 -9.86 6.79
C HIS A 94 10.28 -10.39 6.43
N GLU A 95 9.36 -10.39 7.39
CA GLU A 95 7.98 -10.81 7.18
C GLU A 95 7.23 -9.95 6.14
N ILE A 96 7.52 -8.63 6.09
CA ILE A 96 7.01 -7.71 5.07
C ILE A 96 7.56 -8.11 3.70
N SER A 97 8.86 -8.38 3.61
CA SER A 97 9.54 -8.74 2.36
C SER A 97 9.00 -10.04 1.76
N GLU A 98 8.78 -11.06 2.59
CA GLU A 98 8.22 -12.34 2.15
C GLU A 98 6.80 -12.18 1.61
N ARG A 99 5.95 -11.45 2.34
CA ARG A 99 4.55 -11.22 1.93
C ARG A 99 4.46 -10.36 0.68
N ALA A 100 5.30 -9.32 0.57
CA ALA A 100 5.39 -8.50 -0.63
C ALA A 100 5.72 -9.33 -1.86
N ARG A 101 6.69 -10.26 -1.78
CA ARG A 101 7.00 -11.19 -2.88
C ARG A 101 5.79 -12.04 -3.27
N ALA A 102 5.03 -12.55 -2.30
CA ALA A 102 3.84 -13.35 -2.58
C ALA A 102 2.73 -12.53 -3.28
N VAL A 103 2.49 -11.29 -2.83
CA VAL A 103 1.52 -10.38 -3.46
C VAL A 103 1.95 -10.01 -4.88
N VAL A 104 3.24 -9.71 -5.07
CA VAL A 104 3.84 -9.42 -6.38
C VAL A 104 3.68 -10.61 -7.33
N ALA A 105 4.01 -11.83 -6.89
CA ALA A 105 3.85 -13.03 -7.69
C ALA A 105 2.38 -13.29 -8.09
N THR A 106 1.45 -13.01 -7.18
CA THR A 106 0.01 -13.08 -7.47
C THR A 106 -0.39 -12.06 -8.55
N ALA A 107 0.06 -10.80 -8.40
CA ALA A 107 -0.21 -9.77 -9.39
C ALA A 107 0.43 -10.08 -10.76
N ASP A 108 1.61 -10.70 -10.77
CA ASP A 108 2.29 -11.16 -11.99
C ASP A 108 1.51 -12.27 -12.68
N ALA A 109 1.01 -13.25 -11.92
CA ALA A 109 0.21 -14.32 -12.49
C ALA A 109 -1.07 -13.79 -13.15
N VAL A 110 -1.76 -12.82 -12.52
CA VAL A 110 -2.94 -12.20 -13.12
C VAL A 110 -2.57 -11.31 -14.31
N THR A 111 -1.47 -10.56 -14.22
CA THR A 111 -0.96 -9.76 -15.35
C THR A 111 -0.71 -10.65 -16.58
N ALA A 112 -0.09 -11.81 -16.38
CA ALA A 112 0.14 -12.78 -17.44
C ALA A 112 -1.18 -13.34 -18.03
N GLN A 113 -2.18 -13.62 -17.18
CA GLN A 113 -3.50 -14.06 -17.64
C GLN A 113 -4.23 -12.99 -18.49
N LEU A 114 -3.99 -11.71 -18.20
CA LEU A 114 -4.53 -10.58 -18.97
C LEU A 114 -3.70 -10.23 -20.22
N GLY A 115 -2.63 -10.99 -20.50
CA GLY A 115 -1.71 -10.69 -21.61
C GLY A 115 -0.87 -9.42 -21.37
N GLY A 116 -0.81 -8.93 -20.14
CA GLY A 116 -0.05 -7.76 -19.75
C GLY A 116 1.44 -8.04 -19.53
N THR A 117 2.22 -6.97 -19.48
CA THR A 117 3.65 -7.00 -19.13
C THR A 117 3.97 -5.88 -18.17
N LYS A 118 4.79 -6.18 -17.14
CA LYS A 118 5.32 -5.14 -16.25
C LYS A 118 6.38 -4.32 -16.99
N ARG A 119 6.36 -3.00 -16.80
CA ARG A 119 7.54 -2.19 -17.12
C ARG A 119 8.65 -2.51 -16.11
N LEU A 120 9.78 -3.00 -16.62
CA LEU A 120 11.01 -3.02 -15.85
C LEU A 120 11.49 -1.58 -15.72
N PHE A 121 11.38 -1.00 -14.53
CA PHE A 121 12.10 0.24 -14.22
C PHE A 121 13.55 -0.15 -13.98
N GLY A 122 14.45 0.34 -14.84
CA GLY A 122 15.91 0.22 -14.68
C GLY A 122 16.45 1.09 -13.57
#